data_AF-A0A845X669-F1
#
_entry.id   AF-A0A845X669-F1
#
_cell.length_a   1.000
_cell.length_b   1.000
_cell.length_c   1.000
_cell.angle_alpha   90.00
_cell.angle_beta   90.00
_cell.angle_gamma   90.00
#
_symmetry.space_group_name_H-M   'P 1'
#
loop_
_entity.id
_entity.type
_entity.pdbx_description
1 polymer ?
#
loop_
_entity_poly.entity_id
_entity_poly.type
_entity_poly.pdbx_seq_one_letter_code
_entity_poly.pdbx_strand_id
1 'polypeptide(L)'
;MPTNFYSPVAQLADAEILELAMLKMDVAQNQRLGDLQAQGKAYGLTMAERYELFTLMQIYRLGLLRKSEALAEAYERGLNVSKSSIISSP
;
A
#
# COMPACT_ATOMS: atom_id res chain seq x y z
N MET A 1 5.30 6.72 -1.64
CA MET A 1 5.94 5.55 -0.99
C MET A 1 6.73 6.06 0.21
N PRO A 2 6.68 5.41 1.37
CA PRO A 2 7.45 5.79 2.55
C PRO A 2 8.97 5.75 2.30
N THR A 3 9.72 6.56 3.04
CA THR A 3 11.18 6.75 2.84
C THR A 3 11.98 5.45 3.00
N ASN A 4 11.64 4.63 4.00
CA ASN A 4 12.35 3.36 4.29
C ASN A 4 11.57 2.12 3.83
N PHE A 5 10.83 2.25 2.73
CA PHE A 5 9.94 1.20 2.22
C PHE A 5 10.63 -0.14 1.96
N TYR A 6 11.90 -0.13 1.52
CA TYR A 6 12.64 -1.35 1.17
C TYR A 6 13.54 -1.89 2.28
N SER A 7 13.68 -1.17 3.41
CA SER A 7 14.51 -1.61 4.53
C SER A 7 13.85 -2.78 5.28
N PRO A 8 14.60 -3.71 5.88
CA PRO A 8 14.01 -4.78 6.70
C PRO A 8 13.10 -4.22 7.80
N VAL A 9 11.87 -4.73 7.93
CA VAL A 9 10.87 -4.16 8.86
C VAL A 9 11.34 -4.17 10.31
N ALA A 10 12.05 -5.23 10.72
CA ALA A 10 12.62 -5.34 12.06
C ALA A 10 13.65 -4.24 12.41
N GLN A 11 14.21 -3.55 11.42
CA GLN A 11 15.18 -2.46 11.64
C GLN A 11 14.54 -1.08 11.66
N LEU A 12 13.24 -0.99 11.37
CA LEU A 12 12.52 0.27 11.32
C LEU A 12 12.18 0.78 12.73
N ALA A 13 12.12 2.10 12.85
CA ALA A 13 11.57 2.74 14.03
C ALA A 13 10.06 2.51 14.11
N ASP A 14 9.49 2.55 15.31
CA ASP A 14 8.06 2.28 15.53
C ASP A 14 7.14 3.20 14.69
N ALA A 15 7.52 4.46 14.51
CA ALA A 15 6.79 5.40 13.66
C ALA A 15 6.74 4.96 12.18
N GLU A 16 7.83 4.39 11.67
CA GLU A 16 7.94 3.94 10.29
C GLU A 16 7.21 2.61 10.08
N ILE A 17 7.22 1.74 11.11
CA ILE A 17 6.41 0.52 11.15
C ILE A 17 4.93 0.90 11.11
N LEU A 18 4.49 1.86 11.92
CA LEU A 18 3.11 2.32 11.91
C LEU A 18 2.71 2.94 10.55
N GLU A 19 3.60 3.72 9.94
CA GLU A 19 3.38 4.25 8.59
C GLU A 19 3.19 3.14 7.55
N LEU A 20 4.06 2.11 7.55
CA LEU A 20 3.93 0.96 6.65
C LEU A 20 2.70 0.10 6.95
N ALA A 21 2.37 -0.11 8.23
CA ALA A 21 1.20 -0.87 8.65
C ALA A 21 -0.11 -0.18 8.22
N MET A 22 -0.08 1.14 8.04
CA MET A 22 -1.19 1.95 7.52
C MET A 22 -1.13 2.20 6.02
N LEU A 23 -0.15 1.62 5.32
CA LEU A 23 0.08 1.89 3.91
C LEU A 23 -1.16 1.66 3.05
N LYS A 24 -1.35 2.58 2.10
CA LYS A 24 -2.33 2.51 1.03
C LYS A 24 -1.63 2.80 -0.29
N MET A 25 -2.11 2.15 -1.34
CA MET A 25 -1.78 2.58 -2.69
C MET A 25 -2.27 4.01 -2.89
N ASP A 26 -1.54 4.78 -3.70
CA ASP A 26 -1.96 6.13 -4.08
C ASP A 26 -3.38 6.12 -4.66
N VAL A 27 -4.17 7.15 -4.38
CA VAL A 27 -5.60 7.19 -4.74
C VAL A 27 -5.79 7.17 -6.25
N ALA A 28 -5.00 7.94 -7.00
CA ALA A 28 -5.11 7.99 -8.44
C ALA A 28 -4.66 6.66 -9.07
N GLN A 29 -3.58 6.07 -8.55
CA GLN A 29 -3.13 4.74 -8.99
C GLN A 29 -4.16 3.65 -8.69
N ASN A 30 -4.80 3.68 -7.52
CA ASN A 30 -5.81 2.69 -7.13
C ASN A 30 -7.09 2.83 -7.97
N GLN A 31 -7.51 4.06 -8.26
CA GLN A 31 -8.63 4.31 -9.17
C GLN A 31 -8.32 3.76 -10.57
N ARG A 32 -7.14 4.11 -11.11
CA ARG A 32 -6.70 3.65 -12.44
C ARG A 32 -6.60 2.14 -12.53
N LEU A 33 -6.13 1.48 -11.46
CA LEU A 33 -6.09 0.03 -11.36
C LEU A 33 -7.50 -0.58 -11.51
N GLY A 34 -8.49 -0.01 -10.81
CA GLY A 34 -9.89 -0.44 -10.91
C GLY A 34 -10.47 -0.24 -12.31
N ASP A 35 -10.21 0.91 -12.93
CA ASP A 35 -10.68 1.24 -14.28
C ASP A 35 -10.15 0.24 -15.32
N LEU A 36 -8.84 -0.05 -15.29
CA LEU A 36 -8.21 -1.02 -16.20
C LEU A 36 -8.72 -2.44 -15.99
N GLN A 37 -9.00 -2.84 -14.74
CA GLN A 37 -9.60 -4.13 -14.45
C GLN A 37 -11.03 -4.23 -15.00
N ALA A 38 -11.83 -3.17 -14.86
CA ALA A 38 -13.18 -3.12 -15.40
C ALA A 38 -13.17 -3.16 -16.94
N GLN A 39 -12.34 -2.34 -17.58
CA GLN A 39 -12.19 -2.31 -19.03
C GLN A 39 -11.71 -3.65 -19.59
N GLY A 40 -10.70 -4.28 -18.95
CA GLY A 40 -10.17 -5.56 -19.39
C GLY A 40 -11.20 -6.69 -19.35
N LYS A 41 -12.12 -6.68 -18.39
CA LYS A 41 -13.23 -7.65 -18.30
C LYS A 41 -14.31 -7.43 -19.38
N ALA A 42 -14.58 -6.18 -19.74
CA ALA A 42 -15.68 -5.84 -20.63
C ALA A 42 -15.28 -5.81 -22.11
N TYR A 43 -14.11 -5.24 -22.43
CA TYR A 43 -13.73 -4.88 -23.79
C TYR A 43 -12.34 -5.40 -24.19
N GLY A 44 -11.58 -5.93 -23.23
CA GLY A 44 -10.16 -6.22 -23.40
C GLY A 44 -9.29 -4.96 -23.27
N LEU A 45 -7.98 -5.16 -23.29
CA LEU A 45 -6.99 -4.10 -23.14
C LEU A 45 -6.09 -4.01 -24.38
N THR A 46 -5.58 -2.82 -24.67
CA THR A 46 -4.45 -2.63 -25.56
C THR A 46 -3.17 -3.18 -24.93
N MET A 47 -2.07 -3.27 -25.70
CA MET A 47 -0.78 -3.69 -25.14
C MET A 47 -0.27 -2.70 -24.08
N ALA A 48 -0.37 -1.40 -24.35
CA ALA A 48 0.04 -0.37 -23.39
C ALA A 48 -0.73 -0.48 -22.07
N GLU A 49 -2.05 -0.65 -22.14
CA GLU A 49 -2.90 -0.81 -20.95
C GLU A 49 -2.63 -2.10 -20.20
N ARG A 50 -2.28 -3.21 -20.89
CA ARG A 50 -1.83 -4.43 -20.22
C ARG A 50 -0.55 -4.21 -19.42
N TYR A 51 0.43 -3.49 -19.98
CA TYR A 51 1.65 -3.15 -19.27
C TYR A 51 1.39 -2.20 -18.09
N GLU A 52 0.50 -1.22 -18.27
CA GLU A 52 0.10 -0.31 -17.20
C GLU A 52 -0.58 -1.08 -16.05
N LEU A 53 -1.57 -1.93 -16.37
CA LEU A 53 -2.26 -2.77 -15.40
C LEU A 53 -1.27 -3.69 -14.66
N PHE A 54 -0.33 -4.29 -15.40
CA PHE A 54 0.71 -5.13 -14.79
C PHE A 54 1.53 -4.34 -13.77
N THR A 55 2.01 -3.14 -14.12
CA THR A 55 2.78 -2.28 -13.23
C THR A 55 1.99 -1.88 -11.98
N LEU A 56 0.74 -1.45 -12.14
CA LEU A 56 -0.13 -1.09 -11.02
C LEU A 56 -0.38 -2.28 -10.09
N MET A 57 -0.58 -3.48 -10.65
CA MET A 57 -0.69 -4.71 -9.89
C MET A 57 0.58 -5.05 -9.09
N GLN A 58 1.77 -4.79 -9.64
CA GLN A 58 3.02 -5.00 -8.89
C GLN A 58 3.15 -4.02 -7.72
N ILE A 59 2.84 -2.74 -7.94
CA ILE A 59 2.84 -1.72 -6.89
C ILE A 59 1.88 -2.11 -5.77
N TYR A 60 0.65 -2.51 -6.12
CA TYR A 60 -0.37 -2.94 -5.17
C TYR A 60 0.10 -4.13 -4.33
N ARG A 61 0.59 -5.19 -4.97
CA ARG A 61 1.06 -6.42 -4.30
C ARG A 61 2.25 -6.15 -3.38
N LEU A 62 3.21 -5.37 -3.85
CA LEU A 62 4.38 -5.01 -3.05
C LEU A 62 3.96 -4.18 -1.82
N GLY A 63 3.06 -3.22 -2.00
CA GLY A 63 2.49 -2.45 -0.89
C GLY A 63 1.77 -3.34 0.13
N LEU A 64 0.96 -4.31 -0.32
CA LEU A 64 0.30 -5.27 0.56
C LEU A 64 1.29 -6.14 1.35
N LEU A 65 2.34 -6.63 0.70
CA LEU A 65 3.38 -7.41 1.36
C LEU A 65 4.02 -6.61 2.49
N ARG A 66 4.50 -5.40 2.17
CA ARG A 66 5.16 -4.52 3.15
C ARG A 66 4.24 -4.11 4.30
N LYS A 67 2.97 -3.86 4.00
CA LYS A 67 1.95 -3.63 5.02
C LYS A 67 1.77 -4.83 5.95
N SER A 68 1.73 -6.03 5.40
CA SER A 68 1.55 -7.26 6.20
C SER A 68 2.74 -7.52 7.13
N GLU A 69 3.97 -7.31 6.65
CA GLU A 69 5.19 -7.42 7.45
C GLU A 69 5.20 -6.39 8.58
N ALA A 70 4.83 -5.14 8.29
CA ALA A 70 4.74 -4.09 9.29
C ALA A 70 3.64 -4.33 10.34
N LEU A 71 2.50 -4.90 9.94
CA LEU A 71 1.44 -5.30 10.88
C LEU A 71 1.92 -6.41 11.83
N ALA A 72 2.66 -7.40 11.32
CA ALA A 72 3.23 -8.45 12.14
C ALA A 72 4.25 -7.89 13.14
N GLU A 73 5.19 -7.06 12.68
CA GLU A 73 6.17 -6.43 13.58
C GLU A 73 5.51 -5.50 14.61
N ALA A 74 4.50 -4.73 14.20
CA ALA A 74 3.74 -3.89 15.11
C ALA A 74 3.08 -4.72 16.22
N TYR A 75 2.53 -5.89 15.88
CA TYR A 75 1.96 -6.82 16.86
C TYR A 75 3.03 -7.35 17.83
N GLU A 76 4.17 -7.82 17.32
CA GLU A 76 5.29 -8.31 18.15
C GLU A 76 5.83 -7.24 19.12
N ARG A 77 5.82 -5.97 18.69
CA ARG A 77 6.22 -4.82 19.51
C ARG A 77 5.12 -4.25 20.41
N GLY A 78 3.90 -4.75 20.32
CA GLY A 78 2.75 -4.22 21.05
C GLY A 78 2.31 -2.82 20.61
N LEU A 79 2.60 -2.42 19.38
CA LEU A 79 2.20 -1.14 18.81
C LEU A 79 0.71 -1.16 18.42
N ASN A 80 0.01 -0.08 18.74
CA ASN A 80 -1.41 0.04 18.41
C ASN A 80 -1.60 0.60 16.99
N VAL A 81 -2.02 -0.25 16.05
CA VAL A 81 -2.28 0.12 14.65
C VAL A 81 -3.70 0.68 14.44
N SER A 82 -4.50 0.83 15.50
CA SER A 82 -5.79 1.52 15.41
C SER A 82 -5.59 3.03 15.36
N LYS A 83 -6.24 3.70 14.41
CA LYS A 83 -6.27 5.17 14.34
C LYS A 83 -6.77 5.74 15.67
N SER A 84 -5.94 6.53 16.34
CA SER A 84 -6.43 7.63 17.17
C SER A 84 -5.71 8.91 16.79
N SER A 85 -6.51 9.95 16.55
CA SER A 85 -6.17 11.37 16.34
C SER A 85 -5.79 11.84 14.92
N ILE A 86 -6.77 11.84 14.02
CA ILE A 86 -7.11 13.09 13.30
C ILE A 86 -8.23 13.75 14.12
N ILE A 87 -7.91 14.23 15.33
CA ILE A 87 -8.68 15.25 16.05
C ILE A 87 -7.68 16.08 16.86
N SER A 88 -7.31 17.22 16.30
CA SER A 88 -6.93 18.47 16.97
C SER A 88 -7.03 19.54 15.86
N SER A 89 -8.24 19.95 15.45
CA SER A 89 -9.06 21.08 15.98
C SER A 89 -8.35 22.44 15.95
N PRO A 90 -9.04 23.56 15.67
CA PRO A 90 -10.47 23.73 15.38
C PRO A 90 -10.81 23.92 13.90
#